data_AF-A0A2V8PN48-F1
#
_entry.id   AF-A0A2V8PN48-F1
#
_cell.length_a   1.000
_cell.length_b   1.000
_cell.length_c   1.000
_cell.angle_alpha   90.00
_cell.angle_beta   90.00
_cell.angle_gamma   90.00
#
_symmetry.space_group_name_H-M   'P 1'
#
loop_
_entity.id
_entity.type
_entity.pdbx_description
1 polymer ?
#
loop_
_entity_poly.entity_id
_entity_poly.type
_entity_poly.pdbx_seq_one_letter_code
_entity_poly.pdbx_strand_id
1 'polypeptide(L)'
;MNTLATDPVTSSIAVIEQAGVPALRIAFTLAAIIFLFGGILNVRRRHQFFDRDPNAENDGPAIRHNRLEEILFVWNGLMLILIAILYQVWRA
;
A
#
# COMPACT_ATOMS: atom_id res chain seq x y z
N MET A 1 -9.22 43.64 1.58
CA MET A 1 -9.22 42.30 0.94
C MET A 1 -7.87 42.17 0.24
N ASN A 2 -6.94 41.41 0.81
CA ASN A 2 -5.52 41.41 0.40
C ASN A 2 -5.29 40.55 -0.86
N THR A 3 -5.66 41.10 -2.01
CA THR A 3 -5.45 40.48 -3.34
C THR A 3 -3.97 40.26 -3.67
N LEU A 4 -3.09 41.17 -3.23
CA LEU A 4 -1.64 41.09 -3.47
C LEU A 4 -0.95 39.86 -2.88
N ALA A 5 -1.53 39.25 -1.82
CA ALA A 5 -0.98 38.04 -1.20
C ALA A 5 -1.66 36.76 -1.70
N THR A 6 -2.84 36.85 -2.32
CA THR A 6 -3.59 35.68 -2.80
C THR A 6 -3.07 35.22 -4.16
N ASP A 7 -2.83 36.14 -5.08
CA ASP A 7 -2.32 35.83 -6.44
C ASP A 7 -1.01 35.01 -6.45
N PRO A 8 0.05 35.37 -5.71
CA PRO A 8 1.29 34.59 -5.72
C PRO A 8 1.14 33.22 -5.03
N VAL A 9 0.29 33.11 -4.01
CA VAL A 9 0.04 31.83 -3.30
C VAL A 9 -0.74 30.88 -4.19
N THR A 10 -1.81 31.34 -4.84
CA THR A 10 -2.60 30.54 -5.77
C THR A 10 -1.77 30.08 -6.97
N SER A 11 -0.91 30.96 -7.50
CA SER A 11 0.03 30.59 -8.57
C SER A 11 1.03 29.52 -8.12
N SER A 12 1.53 29.59 -6.89
CA SER A 12 2.49 28.62 -6.36
C SER A 12 1.84 27.25 -6.14
N ILE A 13 0.61 27.22 -5.61
CA ILE A 13 -0.16 25.99 -5.44
C ILE A 13 -0.44 25.34 -6.80
N ALA A 14 -0.83 26.11 -7.81
CA ALA A 14 -1.10 25.58 -9.15
C ALA A 14 0.13 24.88 -9.78
N VAL A 15 1.32 25.46 -9.62
CA VAL A 15 2.58 24.85 -10.11
C VAL A 15 2.90 23.56 -9.35
N ILE A 16 2.70 23.54 -8.03
CA ILE A 16 2.90 22.35 -7.20
C ILE A 16 1.91 21.26 -7.57
N GLU A 17 0.63 21.58 -7.78
CA GLU A 17 -0.39 20.60 -8.20
C GLU A 17 -0.07 20.01 -9.58
N GLN A 18 0.33 20.86 -10.53
CA GLN A 18 0.65 20.44 -11.89
C GLN A 18 1.76 19.39 -11.94
N ALA A 19 2.78 19.49 -11.08
CA ALA A 19 3.87 18.53 -10.99
C ALA A 19 3.62 17.41 -9.95
N GLY A 20 2.93 17.74 -8.86
CA GLY A 20 2.71 16.87 -7.72
C GLY A 20 1.73 15.75 -8.00
N VAL A 21 0.61 16.03 -8.68
CA VAL A 21 -0.40 15.01 -8.99
C VAL A 21 0.16 13.90 -9.89
N PRO A 22 0.86 14.20 -11.01
CA PRO A 22 1.52 13.18 -11.82
C PRO A 22 2.57 12.37 -11.03
N ALA A 23 3.36 13.02 -10.18
CA ALA A 23 4.35 12.33 -9.35
C ALA A 23 3.70 11.35 -8.36
N LEU A 24 2.61 11.75 -7.69
CA LEU A 24 1.85 10.88 -6.80
C LEU A 24 1.25 9.70 -7.56
N ARG A 25 0.69 9.91 -8.76
CA ARG A 25 0.15 8.84 -9.60
C ARG A 25 1.21 7.77 -9.89
N ILE A 26 2.40 8.19 -10.29
CA ILE A 26 3.52 7.29 -10.57
C ILE A 26 3.95 6.54 -9.30
N ALA A 27 4.18 7.27 -8.20
CA ALA A 27 4.64 6.69 -6.94
C ALA A 27 3.67 5.63 -6.40
N PHE A 28 2.36 5.95 -6.34
CA PHE A 28 1.35 5.01 -5.85
C PHE A 28 1.10 3.86 -6.82
N THR A 29 1.22 4.07 -8.14
CA THR A 29 1.14 2.97 -9.12
C THR A 29 2.29 1.99 -8.93
N LEU A 30 3.53 2.49 -8.77
CA LEU A 30 4.70 1.65 -8.51
C LEU A 30 4.59 0.92 -7.17
N ALA A 31 4.14 1.62 -6.13
CA ALA A 31 3.87 1.00 -4.83
C ALA A 31 2.85 -0.15 -4.98
N ALA A 32 1.73 0.07 -5.68
CA ALA A 32 0.71 -0.95 -5.92
C ALA A 32 1.25 -2.17 -6.67
N ILE A 33 2.11 -1.96 -7.67
CA ILE A 33 2.76 -3.04 -8.42
C ILE A 33 3.67 -3.86 -7.49
N ILE A 34 4.54 -3.19 -6.71
CA ILE A 34 5.46 -3.87 -5.77
C ILE A 34 4.67 -4.69 -4.75
N PHE A 35 3.60 -4.12 -4.20
CA PHE A 35 2.74 -4.77 -3.22
C PHE A 35 1.95 -5.94 -3.83
N LEU A 36 1.54 -5.84 -5.10
CA LEU A 36 0.95 -6.98 -5.81
C LEU A 36 1.95 -8.13 -5.96
N PHE A 37 3.17 -7.83 -6.41
CA PHE A 37 4.23 -8.84 -6.54
C PHE A 37 4.62 -9.43 -5.18
N GLY A 38 4.73 -8.62 -4.14
CA GLY A 38 4.97 -9.07 -2.77
C GLY A 38 3.88 -10.04 -2.30
N GLY A 39 2.61 -9.76 -2.59
CA GLY A 39 1.49 -10.65 -2.28
C GLY A 39 1.60 -12.00 -3.02
N ILE A 40 1.88 -11.95 -4.32
CA ILE A 40 2.09 -13.16 -5.13
C ILE A 40 3.25 -14.01 -4.59
N LEU A 41 4.37 -13.38 -4.23
CA LEU A 41 5.52 -14.07 -3.66
C LEU A 41 5.21 -14.69 -2.30
N ASN A 42 4.47 -13.98 -1.44
CA ASN A 42 4.00 -14.52 -0.16
C ASN A 42 3.14 -15.77 -0.36
N VAL A 43 2.18 -15.76 -1.30
CA VAL A 43 1.32 -16.91 -1.59
C VAL A 43 2.11 -18.09 -2.18
N ARG A 44 3.09 -17.81 -3.05
CA ARG A 44 3.93 -18.83 -3.68
C ARG A 44 4.90 -19.47 -2.70
N ARG A 45 5.50 -18.68 -1.81
CA ARG A 45 6.47 -19.12 -0.81
C ARG A 45 5.83 -19.36 0.57
N ARG A 46 4.50 -19.44 0.65
CA ARG A 46 3.79 -19.66 1.91
C ARG A 46 4.30 -20.89 2.67
N HIS A 47 4.66 -21.93 1.93
CA HIS A 47 5.20 -23.18 2.48
C HIS A 47 6.63 -23.05 3.00
N GLN A 48 7.35 -21.96 2.71
CA GLN A 48 8.67 -21.72 3.27
C GLN A 48 8.59 -20.81 4.50
N PHE A 49 7.64 -19.88 4.52
CA PHE A 49 7.49 -18.90 5.60
C PHE A 49 6.56 -19.34 6.73
N PHE A 50 5.61 -20.23 6.44
CA PHE A 50 4.54 -20.62 7.37
C PHE A 50 4.48 -22.13 7.59
N ASP A 51 5.56 -22.84 7.26
CA ASP A 51 5.68 -24.25 7.60
C ASP A 51 5.99 -24.45 9.08
N ARG A 52 6.14 -25.72 9.49
CA ARG A 52 6.33 -26.09 10.87
C ARG A 52 7.52 -25.37 11.51
N ASP A 53 7.26 -24.59 12.56
CA ASP A 53 8.29 -23.92 13.35
C ASP A 53 8.72 -24.85 14.50
N PRO A 54 9.95 -25.39 14.49
CA PRO A 54 10.43 -26.28 15.55
C PRO A 54 10.60 -25.59 16.90
N ASN A 55 10.66 -24.25 16.96
CA ASN A 55 10.78 -23.49 18.20
C ASN A 55 9.42 -23.12 18.82
N ALA A 56 8.31 -23.40 18.14
CA ALA A 56 6.98 -23.14 18.66
C ALA A 56 6.46 -24.35 19.47
N GLU A 57 6.28 -24.16 20.78
CA GLU A 57 5.84 -25.21 21.73
C GLU A 57 4.53 -25.90 21.32
N ASN A 58 3.67 -25.22 20.57
CA ASN A 58 2.37 -25.75 20.15
C ASN A 58 2.08 -25.49 18.67
N ASP A 59 2.99 -25.86 17.77
CA ASP A 59 2.80 -25.65 16.32
C ASP A 59 1.84 -26.67 15.67
N GLY A 60 0.57 -26.60 16.08
CA GLY A 60 -0.53 -27.36 15.51
C GLY A 60 -1.04 -26.78 14.19
N PRO A 61 -1.79 -27.57 13.39
CA PRO A 61 -2.37 -27.11 12.12
C PRO A 61 -3.21 -25.82 12.23
N ALA A 62 -3.97 -25.68 13.31
CA ALA A 62 -4.80 -24.50 13.56
C ALA A 62 -3.97 -23.22 13.77
N ILE A 63 -2.86 -23.31 14.50
CA ILE A 63 -1.99 -22.15 14.79
C ILE A 63 -1.24 -21.71 13.53
N ARG A 64 -0.81 -22.66 12.69
CA ARG A 64 -0.24 -22.35 11.37
C ARG A 64 -1.23 -21.64 10.45
N HIS A 65 -2.49 -22.08 10.47
CA HIS A 65 -3.54 -21.44 9.68
C HIS A 65 -3.83 -20.01 10.15
N ASN A 66 -3.99 -19.79 11.45
CA ASN A 66 -4.22 -18.45 12.01
C ASN A 66 -3.10 -17.47 11.65
N ARG A 67 -1.82 -17.89 11.73
CA ARG A 67 -0.69 -17.03 11.38
C ARG A 67 -0.72 -16.61 9.91
N LEU A 68 -1.09 -17.54 9.03
CA LEU A 68 -1.30 -17.27 7.61
C LEU A 68 -2.44 -16.28 7.39
N GLU A 69 -3.58 -16.50 8.06
CA GLU A 69 -4.74 -15.62 7.96
C GLU A 69 -4.44 -14.21 8.47
N GLU A 70 -3.74 -14.07 9.60
CA GLU A 70 -3.39 -12.76 10.16
C GLU A 70 -2.53 -11.94 9.19
N ILE A 71 -1.50 -12.57 8.61
CA ILE A 71 -0.61 -11.90 7.66
C ILE A 71 -1.34 -11.57 6.36
N LEU A 72 -2.15 -12.50 5.85
CA LEU A 72 -2.98 -12.24 4.67
C LEU A 72 -4.00 -11.13 4.95
N PHE A 73 -4.59 -11.08 6.14
CA PHE A 73 -5.55 -10.06 6.53
C PHE A 73 -4.91 -8.67 6.53
N VAL A 74 -3.75 -8.52 7.20
CA VAL A 74 -3.00 -7.26 7.21
C VAL A 74 -2.56 -6.87 5.80
N TRP A 75 -2.02 -7.82 5.01
CA TRP A 75 -1.58 -7.56 3.64
C TRP A 75 -2.73 -7.10 2.74
N ASN A 76 -3.88 -7.78 2.79
CA ASN A 76 -5.06 -7.43 2.02
C ASN A 76 -5.63 -6.08 2.47
N GLY A 77 -5.63 -5.78 3.78
CA GLY A 77 -6.01 -4.47 4.30
C GLY A 77 -5.14 -3.34 3.75
N LEU A 78 -3.81 -3.51 3.76
CA LEU A 78 -2.87 -2.56 3.19
C LEU A 78 -3.06 -2.40 1.67
N MET A 79 -3.30 -3.50 0.95
CA MET A 79 -3.62 -3.46 -0.48
C MET A 79 -4.89 -2.66 -0.77
N LEU A 80 -5.95 -2.84 0.01
CA LEU A 80 -7.20 -2.09 -0.16
C LEU A 80 -7.00 -0.60 0.08
N ILE A 81 -6.26 -0.23 1.13
CA ILE A 81 -5.91 1.17 1.41
C ILE A 81 -5.12 1.76 0.23
N LEU A 82 -4.13 1.03 -0.26
CA LEU A 82 -3.30 1.46 -1.38
C LEU A 82 -4.11 1.66 -2.67
N ILE A 83 -5.03 0.73 -2.97
CA ILE A 83 -5.95 0.84 -4.11
C ILE A 83 -6.89 2.03 -3.94
N ALA A 84 -7.42 2.26 -2.73
CA ALA A 84 -8.29 3.40 -2.45
C ALA A 84 -7.56 4.75 -2.64
N ILE A 85 -6.30 4.85 -2.19
CA ILE A 85 -5.48 6.04 -2.43
C ILE A 85 -5.21 6.20 -3.93
N LEU A 86 -4.82 5.14 -4.61
CA LEU A 86 -4.54 5.17 -6.05
C LEU A 86 -5.78 5.64 -6.82
N TYR A 87 -6.96 5.12 -6.49
CA TYR A 87 -8.23 5.56 -7.08
C TYR A 87 -8.49 7.05 -6.86
N GLN A 88 -8.30 7.55 -5.64
CA GLN A 88 -8.46 8.97 -5.35
C GLN A 88 -7.49 9.85 -6.13
N VAL A 89 -6.21 9.45 -6.20
CA VAL A 89 -5.14 10.18 -6.88
C VAL A 89 -5.32 10.20 -8.41
N TRP A 90 -5.95 9.17 -8.98
CA TRP A 90 -6.29 9.14 -10.41
C TRP A 90 -7.60 9.84 -10.74
N ARG A 91 -8.52 9.97 -9.77
CA ARG A 91 -9.79 10.68 -9.94
C ARG A 91 -9.66 12.20 -9.75
N ALA A 92 -8.76 12.64 -8.88
CA ALA A 92 -8.41 14.04 -8.68
C ALA A 92 -7.72 14.62 -9.93
#